data_AF-A0A151UAT5-F1
#
_entry.id   AF-A0A151UAT5-F1
#
_cell.length_a   1.000
_cell.length_b   1.000
_cell.length_c   1.000
_cell.angle_alpha   90.00
_cell.angle_beta   90.00
_cell.angle_gamma   90.00
#
_symmetry.space_group_name_H-M   'P 1'
#
loop_
_entity.id
_entity.type
_entity.pdbx_description
1 polymer ?
#
loop_
_entity_poly.entity_id
_entity_poly.type
_entity_poly.pdbx_seq_one_letter_code
_entity_poly.pdbx_strand_id
1 'polypeptide(L)'
;MLYARALSITWAENPIYWKWVQQKEASGTMTELAELKRVCWLEVEGKFDTTKLSPGILYQVSFIVMLKNGANEGWEIPINVRLEIPGGKKQEHKENLLEKSRESWVEIPVGEFVASEKDVGEMKIFMYEYEGGMWKTGLIIKGIVIKPKN
;
A
#
# COMPACT_ATOMS: atom_id res chain seq x y z
N MET A 1 -6.14 -9.68 4.41
CA MET A 1 -4.98 -8.89 3.96
C MET A 1 -4.64 -9.31 2.54
N LEU A 2 -4.28 -8.38 1.68
CA LEU A 2 -3.61 -8.63 0.40
C LEU A 2 -2.11 -8.51 0.63
N TYR A 3 -1.34 -9.58 0.41
CA TYR A 3 0.12 -9.54 0.57
C TYR A 3 0.79 -8.83 -0.61
N ALA A 4 2.02 -8.37 -0.42
CA ALA A 4 2.79 -7.64 -1.44
C ALA A 4 2.85 -8.36 -2.80
N ARG A 5 2.93 -9.70 -2.81
CA ARG A 5 2.91 -10.53 -4.03
C ARG A 5 1.60 -10.47 -4.82
N ALA A 6 0.50 -10.08 -4.20
CA ALA A 6 -0.79 -9.88 -4.87
C ALA A 6 -0.95 -8.46 -5.43
N LEU A 7 0.03 -7.58 -5.22
CA LEU A 7 0.01 -6.21 -5.70
C LEU A 7 0.69 -6.10 -7.07
N SER A 8 0.16 -5.21 -7.90
CA SER A 8 0.87 -4.74 -9.09
C SER A 8 1.82 -3.63 -8.66
N ILE A 9 3.12 -3.88 -8.75
CA ILE A 9 4.16 -2.92 -8.38
C ILE A 9 4.98 -2.63 -9.63
N THR A 10 4.98 -1.38 -10.08
CA THR A 10 5.69 -0.98 -11.28
C THR A 10 7.20 -1.23 -11.09
N TRP A 11 7.80 -1.92 -12.06
CA TRP A 11 9.20 -2.36 -12.07
C TRP A 11 9.59 -3.48 -11.09
N ALA A 12 8.65 -4.15 -10.42
CA ALA A 12 8.97 -5.15 -9.38
C ALA A 12 9.76 -6.37 -9.85
N GLU A 13 9.68 -6.71 -11.15
CA GLU A 13 10.46 -7.80 -11.75
C GLU A 13 11.94 -7.43 -11.98
N ASN A 14 12.29 -6.14 -11.86
CA ASN A 14 13.66 -5.69 -12.06
C ASN A 14 14.42 -5.62 -10.72
N PRO A 15 15.44 -6.48 -10.51
CA PRO A 15 16.20 -6.56 -9.26
C PRO A 15 17.09 -5.33 -8.98
N ILE A 16 17.22 -4.41 -9.94
CA ILE A 16 17.86 -3.10 -9.74
C ILE A 16 16.95 -2.18 -8.92
N TYR A 17 15.63 -2.28 -9.12
CA TYR A 17 14.64 -1.36 -8.56
C TYR A 17 13.95 -1.92 -7.32
N TRP A 18 13.65 -3.21 -7.31
CA TRP A 18 12.98 -3.89 -6.21
C TRP A 18 13.71 -5.16 -5.82
N LYS A 19 13.49 -5.63 -4.59
CA LYS A 19 13.86 -7.00 -4.19
C LYS A 19 12.77 -7.57 -3.30
N TRP A 20 12.57 -8.87 -3.43
CA TRP A 20 11.67 -9.62 -2.58
C TRP A 20 12.44 -10.15 -1.38
N VAL A 21 11.96 -9.87 -0.18
CA VAL A 21 12.58 -10.31 1.07
C VAL A 21 11.58 -11.13 1.87
N GLN A 22 12.07 -12.11 2.63
CA GLN A 22 11.22 -12.97 3.45
C GLN A 22 11.26 -12.49 4.90
N GLN A 23 10.08 -12.44 5.53
CA GLN A 23 9.94 -12.22 6.96
C GLN A 23 9.23 -13.41 7.58
N LYS A 24 9.82 -13.95 8.65
CA LYS A 24 9.17 -14.97 9.47
C LYS A 24 8.17 -14.29 10.40
N GLU A 25 6.91 -14.63 10.27
CA GLU A 25 5.86 -14.20 11.19
C GLU A 25 5.91 -15.02 12.49
N ALA A 26 5.24 -14.53 13.54
CA ALA A 26 5.15 -15.24 14.81
C ALA A 26 4.53 -16.64 14.69
N SER A 27 3.65 -16.85 13.70
CA SER A 27 3.05 -18.17 13.38
C SER A 27 4.04 -19.17 12.79
N GLY A 28 5.26 -18.74 12.45
CA GLY A 28 6.25 -19.53 11.73
C GLY A 28 6.10 -19.49 10.20
N THR A 29 5.03 -18.88 9.68
CA THR A 29 4.83 -18.67 8.25
C THR A 29 5.83 -17.64 7.71
N MET A 30 6.35 -17.88 6.51
CA MET A 30 7.20 -16.93 5.80
C MET A 30 6.33 -16.05 4.89
N THR A 31 6.44 -14.74 5.03
CA THR A 31 5.76 -13.76 4.18
C THR A 31 6.79 -13.09 3.28
N GLU A 32 6.49 -12.98 1.98
CA GLU A 32 7.29 -12.17 1.06
C GLU A 32 6.86 -10.70 1.11
N LEU A 33 7.86 -9.83 1.21
CA LEU A 33 7.73 -8.37 1.27
C LEU A 33 8.45 -7.77 0.06
N ALA A 34 7.97 -6.64 -0.45
CA ALA A 34 8.64 -5.90 -1.50
C ALA A 34 9.50 -4.78 -0.88
N GLU A 35 10.83 -4.87 -1.00
CA GLU A 35 11.75 -3.80 -0.59
C GLU A 35 12.20 -3.00 -1.81
N LEU A 36 11.93 -1.70 -1.75
CA LEU A 36 12.33 -0.73 -2.76
C LEU A 36 13.84 -0.46 -2.66
N LYS A 37 14.58 -0.78 -3.71
CA LYS A 37 16.01 -0.46 -3.81
C LYS A 37 16.20 0.98 -4.29
N ARG A 38 15.60 1.34 -5.43
CA ARG A 38 15.57 2.71 -5.95
C ARG A 38 14.54 2.89 -7.06
N VAL A 39 13.72 3.94 -7.03
CA VAL A 39 12.87 4.38 -8.17
C VAL A 39 12.65 5.89 -8.12
N CYS A 40 12.52 6.56 -9.26
CA CYS A 40 12.00 7.94 -9.31
C CYS A 40 10.48 7.98 -9.42
N TRP A 41 9.89 6.99 -10.11
CA TRP A 41 8.45 6.78 -10.24
C TRP A 41 8.01 5.64 -9.32
N LEU A 42 7.25 5.97 -8.27
CA LEU A 42 6.64 4.99 -7.37
C LEU A 42 5.18 4.77 -7.80
N GLU A 43 4.79 3.53 -8.04
CA GLU A 43 3.39 3.17 -8.31
C GLU A 43 3.13 1.74 -7.86
N VAL A 44 2.11 1.61 -7.02
CA VAL A 44 1.64 0.35 -6.45
C VAL A 44 0.12 0.33 -6.52
N GLU A 45 -0.44 -0.73 -7.10
CA GLU A 45 -1.87 -0.97 -7.20
C GLU A 45 -2.24 -2.30 -6.53
N GLY A 46 -3.25 -2.25 -5.67
CA GLY A 46 -3.96 -3.41 -5.16
C GLY A 46 -5.39 -3.44 -5.69
N LYS A 47 -5.90 -4.65 -5.90
CA LYS A 47 -7.27 -4.91 -6.32
C LYS A 47 -7.94 -5.84 -5.35
N PHE A 48 -9.18 -5.55 -5.01
CA PHE A 48 -9.94 -6.38 -4.09
C PHE A 48 -11.40 -6.46 -4.50
N ASP A 49 -11.95 -7.67 -4.49
CA ASP A 49 -13.35 -7.93 -4.78
C ASP A 49 -14.22 -7.64 -3.54
N THR A 50 -15.05 -6.59 -3.61
CA THR A 50 -15.88 -6.15 -2.48
C THR A 50 -16.96 -7.16 -2.10
N THR A 51 -17.29 -8.15 -2.95
CA THR A 51 -18.21 -9.24 -2.60
C THR A 51 -17.72 -10.12 -1.45
N LYS A 52 -16.42 -10.06 -1.16
CA LYS A 52 -15.79 -10.82 -0.05
C LYS A 52 -15.94 -10.12 1.30
N LEU A 53 -16.58 -8.94 1.33
CA LEU A 53 -16.83 -8.17 2.54
C LEU A 53 -18.28 -8.32 2.98
N SER A 54 -18.52 -8.22 4.28
CA SER A 54 -19.87 -8.24 4.84
C SER A 54 -20.58 -6.91 4.55
N PRO A 55 -21.75 -6.91 3.88
CA PRO A 55 -22.50 -5.69 3.62
C PRO A 55 -22.90 -4.95 4.91
N GLY A 56 -23.02 -3.63 4.83
CA GLY A 56 -23.42 -2.76 5.94
C GLY A 56 -22.30 -2.45 6.95
N ILE A 57 -21.12 -3.04 6.79
CA ILE A 57 -19.97 -2.79 7.67
C ILE A 57 -19.08 -1.68 7.09
N LEU A 58 -18.66 -0.75 7.95
CA LEU A 58 -17.63 0.24 7.64
C LEU A 58 -16.25 -0.45 7.66
N TYR A 59 -15.52 -0.37 6.57
CA TYR A 59 -14.16 -0.88 6.43
C TYR A 59 -13.16 0.26 6.29
N GLN A 60 -12.01 0.11 6.93
CA GLN A 60 -10.81 0.90 6.68
C GLN A 60 -9.86 0.11 5.79
N VAL A 61 -9.33 0.79 4.77
CA VAL A 61 -8.31 0.27 3.86
C VAL A 61 -6.99 1.00 4.13
N SER A 62 -5.93 0.24 4.38
CA SER A 62 -4.60 0.78 4.67
C SER A 62 -3.49 -0.01 4.00
N PHE A 63 -2.43 0.65 3.52
CA PHE A 63 -1.16 -0.01 3.23
C PHE A 63 -0.41 -0.29 4.54
N ILE A 64 0.28 -1.42 4.60
CA ILE A 64 1.21 -1.77 5.68
C ILE A 64 2.62 -1.66 5.13
N VAL A 65 3.34 -0.64 5.59
CA VAL A 65 4.68 -0.31 5.09
C VAL A 65 5.67 -0.07 6.22
N MET A 66 6.95 -0.12 5.90
CA MET A 66 8.04 0.26 6.79
C MET A 66 9.05 1.08 6.00
N LEU A 67 9.52 2.18 6.58
CA LEU A 67 10.60 2.97 5.99
C LEU A 67 11.91 2.68 6.74
N LYS A 68 12.95 2.25 6.02
CA LYS A 68 14.26 1.96 6.61
C LYS A 68 14.98 3.24 7.05
N ASN A 69 15.85 3.14 8.04
CA ASN A 69 16.70 4.24 8.50
C ASN A 69 17.61 4.80 7.40
N GLY A 70 18.07 3.96 6.48
CA GLY A 70 18.89 4.38 5.34
C GLY A 70 18.13 5.10 4.22
N ALA A 71 16.80 5.23 4.30
CA ALA A 71 15.98 5.92 3.31
C ALA A 71 16.03 7.44 3.52
N ASN A 72 17.12 8.07 3.05
CA ASN A 72 17.42 9.47 3.38
C ASN A 72 16.94 10.50 2.36
N GLU A 73 16.53 10.06 1.16
CA GLU A 73 16.23 10.94 0.03
C GLU A 73 14.96 10.48 -0.70
N GLY A 74 14.28 11.45 -1.33
CA GLY A 74 13.14 11.25 -2.23
C GLY A 74 11.78 11.15 -1.55
N TRP A 75 11.75 11.21 -0.21
CA TRP A 75 10.53 11.15 0.61
C TRP A 75 10.09 12.52 1.13
N GLU A 76 10.78 13.60 0.76
CA GLU A 76 10.40 14.98 1.04
C GLU A 76 9.11 15.37 0.32
N ILE A 77 8.82 14.65 -0.77
CA ILE A 77 7.59 14.78 -1.53
C ILE A 77 6.61 13.71 -1.01
N PRO A 78 5.46 14.12 -0.44
CA PRO A 78 4.46 13.17 0.04
C PRO A 78 3.99 12.24 -1.08
N ILE A 79 3.74 10.99 -0.72
CA ILE A 79 3.08 10.03 -1.62
C ILE A 79 1.60 10.36 -1.71
N ASN A 80 0.96 10.02 -2.83
CA ASN A 80 -0.49 10.01 -2.94
C ASN A 80 -1.00 8.61 -2.62
N VAL A 81 -2.10 8.54 -1.87
CA VAL A 81 -2.87 7.32 -1.66
C VAL A 81 -4.28 7.52 -2.17
N ARG A 82 -4.80 6.54 -2.90
CA ARG A 82 -6.12 6.63 -3.54
C ARG A 82 -6.91 5.34 -3.38
N LEU A 83 -8.17 5.47 -3.00
CA LEU A 83 -9.17 4.40 -3.00
C LEU A 83 -10.23 4.69 -4.06
N GLU A 84 -10.44 3.76 -4.97
CA GLU A 84 -11.54 3.77 -5.94
C GLU A 84 -12.49 2.61 -5.62
N ILE A 85 -13.74 2.95 -5.26
CA ILE A 85 -14.76 1.99 -4.86
C ILE A 85 -15.69 1.74 -6.06
N PRO A 86 -16.26 0.53 -6.21
CA PRO A 86 -17.35 0.31 -7.16
C PRO A 86 -18.46 1.37 -6.98
N GLY A 87 -19.08 1.77 -8.09
CA GLY A 87 -20.02 2.90 -8.10
C GLY A 87 -19.36 4.28 -8.28
N GLY A 88 -18.03 4.33 -8.49
CA GLY A 88 -17.32 5.52 -8.96
C GLY A 88 -16.90 6.52 -7.87
N LYS A 89 -17.11 6.19 -6.59
CA LYS A 89 -16.62 7.00 -5.47
C LYS A 89 -15.10 6.88 -5.36
N LYS A 90 -14.43 8.03 -5.23
CA LYS A 90 -12.98 8.13 -5.09
C LYS A 90 -12.61 8.90 -3.83
N GLN A 91 -11.58 8.43 -3.14
CA GLN A 91 -10.94 9.11 -2.01
C GLN A 91 -9.46 9.19 -2.30
N GLU A 92 -8.86 10.36 -2.13
CA GLU A 92 -7.45 10.59 -2.42
C GLU A 92 -6.88 11.65 -1.50
N HIS A 93 -5.69 11.39 -0.96
CA HIS A 93 -4.96 12.35 -0.14
C HIS A 93 -3.45 12.06 -0.18
N LYS A 94 -2.68 12.98 0.38
CA LYS A 94 -1.22 12.89 0.48
C LYS A 94 -0.79 12.39 1.85
N GLU A 95 0.26 11.58 1.88
CA GLU A 95 0.85 11.02 3.10
C GLU A 95 2.35 11.28 3.12
N ASN A 96 2.82 11.93 4.20
CA ASN A 96 4.24 12.21 4.41
C ASN A 96 4.89 11.04 5.14
N LEU A 97 5.73 10.26 4.43
CA LEU A 97 6.42 9.12 5.04
C LEU A 97 7.56 9.51 5.97
N LEU A 98 8.10 10.73 5.86
CA LEU A 98 9.16 11.21 6.77
C LEU A 98 8.64 11.50 8.19
N GLU A 99 7.35 11.75 8.35
CA GLU A 99 6.70 11.95 9.65
C GLU A 99 6.37 10.63 10.36
N LYS A 100 6.55 9.49 9.68
CA LYS A 100 6.24 8.16 10.23
C LYS A 100 7.48 7.55 10.87
N SER A 101 7.25 6.70 11.87
CA SER A 101 8.33 5.99 12.58
C SER A 101 9.11 5.06 11.64
N ARG A 102 10.43 5.24 11.59
CA ARG A 102 11.35 4.39 10.83
C ARG A 102 11.58 3.05 11.51
N GLU A 103 12.01 2.05 10.74
CA GLU A 103 12.26 0.66 11.19
C GLU A 103 11.08 0.02 11.94
N SER A 104 9.86 0.50 11.68
CA SER A 104 8.63 0.02 12.30
C SER A 104 7.53 -0.10 11.26
N TRP A 105 6.62 -1.06 11.46
CA TRP A 105 5.46 -1.22 10.59
C TRP A 105 4.45 -0.11 10.88
N VAL A 106 4.05 0.60 9.83
CA VAL A 106 3.12 1.71 9.86
C VAL A 106 1.92 1.37 8.98
N GLU A 107 0.72 1.65 9.49
CA GLU A 107 -0.50 1.66 8.67
C GLU A 107 -0.64 3.04 8.02
N ILE A 108 -0.68 3.07 6.69
CA ILE A 108 -0.98 4.28 5.91
C ILE A 108 -2.44 4.17 5.46
N PRO A 109 -3.37 4.93 6.07
CA PRO A 109 -4.77 4.92 5.67
C PRO A 109 -4.91 5.37 4.21
N VAL A 110 -5.75 4.69 3.45
CA VAL A 110 -6.07 5.07 2.06
C VAL A 110 -7.47 5.68 2.02
N GLY A 111 -8.41 5.09 2.75
CA GLY A 111 -9.77 5.54 2.83
C GLY A 111 -10.68 4.55 3.55
N GLU A 112 -11.94 4.94 3.68
CA GLU A 112 -12.96 4.18 4.39
C GLU A 112 -14.24 4.07 3.56
N PHE A 113 -14.92 2.94 3.65
CA PHE A 113 -16.18 2.77 2.95
C PHE A 113 -17.09 1.77 3.63
N VAL A 114 -18.40 1.96 3.46
CA VAL A 114 -19.39 0.96 3.88
C VAL A 114 -19.57 -0.03 2.73
N ALA A 115 -19.33 -1.32 2.99
CA ALA A 115 -19.59 -2.36 2.01
C ALA A 115 -21.09 -2.41 1.68
N SER A 116 -21.44 -2.44 0.40
CA SER A 116 -22.82 -2.30 -0.08
C SER A 116 -23.12 -3.38 -1.12
N GLU A 117 -24.33 -3.93 -1.08
CA GLU A 117 -24.82 -4.87 -2.10
C GLU A 117 -25.15 -4.18 -3.43
N LYS A 118 -25.20 -2.84 -3.45
CA LYS A 118 -25.48 -2.04 -4.65
C LYS A 118 -24.20 -1.62 -5.37
N ASP A 119 -23.14 -1.38 -4.61
CA ASP A 119 -21.84 -0.92 -5.08
C ASP A 119 -20.86 -2.11 -5.05
N VAL A 120 -21.16 -3.14 -5.84
CA VAL A 120 -20.41 -4.41 -5.89
C VAL A 120 -19.42 -4.40 -7.05
N GLY A 121 -18.22 -4.90 -6.81
CA GLY A 121 -17.21 -5.10 -7.85
C GLY A 121 -15.78 -5.04 -7.32
N GLU A 122 -14.85 -4.82 -8.24
CA GLU A 122 -13.43 -4.64 -7.91
C GLU A 122 -13.19 -3.21 -7.40
N MET A 123 -12.74 -3.07 -6.15
CA MET A 123 -12.13 -1.83 -5.66
C MET A 123 -10.64 -1.81 -6.01
N LYS A 124 -10.13 -0.60 -6.29
CA LYS A 124 -8.72 -0.36 -6.60
C LYS A 124 -8.08 0.56 -5.58
N ILE A 125 -6.86 0.24 -5.20
CA ILE A 125 -6.16 0.81 -4.06
C ILE A 125 -4.76 1.19 -4.53
N PHE A 126 -4.39 2.46 -4.42
CA PHE A 126 -3.16 2.97 -5.00
C PHE A 126 -2.29 3.66 -3.96
N MET A 127 -0.98 3.49 -4.12
CA MET A 127 0.06 4.29 -3.50
C MET A 127 1.04 4.71 -4.59
N TYR A 128 1.21 6.00 -4.84
CA TYR A 128 2.01 6.48 -5.96
C TYR A 128 2.63 7.86 -5.74
N GLU A 129 3.72 8.11 -6.46
CA GLU A 129 4.39 9.41 -6.56
C GLU A 129 5.23 9.40 -7.85
N TYR A 130 4.89 10.24 -8.82
CA TYR A 130 5.54 10.34 -10.14
C TYR A 130 5.97 11.77 -10.50
N GLU A 131 5.59 12.78 -9.72
CA GLU A 131 5.79 14.20 -10.06
C GLU A 131 7.13 14.73 -9.55
N GLY A 132 7.62 14.14 -8.46
CA GLY A 132 8.79 14.66 -7.77
C GLY A 132 10.12 14.45 -8.47
N GLY A 133 10.22 13.44 -9.34
CA GLY A 133 11.47 13.08 -10.04
C GLY A 133 12.61 12.57 -9.13
N MET A 134 12.47 12.70 -7.81
CA MET A 134 13.47 12.29 -6.82
C MET A 134 13.51 10.77 -6.66
N TRP A 135 14.73 10.23 -6.61
CA TRP A 135 14.97 8.81 -6.35
C TRP A 135 14.61 8.45 -4.91
N LYS A 136 13.75 7.45 -4.75
CA LYS A 136 13.24 6.93 -3.49
C LYS A 136 13.84 5.56 -3.21
N THR A 137 14.20 5.30 -1.96
CA THR A 137 14.80 4.03 -1.54
C THR A 137 14.25 3.57 -0.20
N GLY A 138 14.40 2.29 0.12
CA GLY A 138 14.24 1.77 1.50
C GLY A 138 12.80 1.67 2.02
N LEU A 139 11.78 1.86 1.18
CA LEU A 139 10.40 1.48 1.50
C LEU A 139 10.25 -0.04 1.45
N ILE A 140 9.65 -0.62 2.47
CA ILE A 140 9.24 -2.03 2.50
C ILE A 140 7.72 -2.09 2.53
N ILE A 141 7.13 -2.88 1.64
CA ILE A 141 5.69 -3.08 1.56
C ILE A 141 5.37 -4.51 1.99
N LYS A 142 4.52 -4.64 3.01
CA LYS A 142 3.96 -5.92 3.44
C LYS A 142 2.70 -6.26 2.66
N GLY A 143 1.87 -5.26 2.38
CA GLY A 143 0.61 -5.44 1.66
C GLY A 143 -0.44 -4.41 2.04
N ILE A 144 -1.71 -4.77 1.83
CA ILE A 144 -2.88 -3.96 2.14
C ILE A 144 -3.77 -4.70 3.13
N VAL A 145 -4.19 -4.00 4.19
CA VAL A 145 -5.18 -4.49 5.15
C VAL A 145 -6.51 -3.81 4.89
N ILE A 146 -7.56 -4.62 4.87
CA ILE A 146 -8.96 -4.19 4.82
C ILE A 146 -9.59 -4.78 6.06
N LYS A 147 -10.01 -3.94 7.01
CA LYS A 147 -10.54 -4.37 8.31
C LYS A 147 -11.79 -3.57 8.69
N PRO A 148 -12.77 -4.19 9.38
CA PRO A 148 -13.88 -3.45 9.96
C PRO A 148 -13.37 -2.31 10.85
N LYS A 149 -13.99 -1.14 10.74
CA LYS A 149 -13.75 0.01 11.59
C LYS A 149 -14.94 0.12 12.55
N ASN A 150 -14.70 -0.20 13.82
CA ASN A 150 -15.69 -0.07 14.89
C ASN A 150 -15.88 1.38 15.30
#